data_AF-A0A7J4QQC4-F1
#
_entry.id   AF-A0A7J4QQC4-F1
#
_cell.length_a   1.000
_cell.length_b   1.000
_cell.length_c   1.000
_cell.angle_alpha   90.00
_cell.angle_beta   90.00
_cell.angle_gamma   90.00
#
_symmetry.space_group_name_H-M   'P 1'
#
loop_
_entity.id
_entity.type
_entity.pdbx_description
1 polymer ?
#
loop_
_entity_poly.entity_id
_entity_poly.type
_entity_poly.pdbx_seq_one_letter_code
_entity_poly.pdbx_strand_id
1 'polypeptide(L)'
;MRRTLRAELCTEKHAVRLWSATDIDLIPTAEEPLHSFLARLGPDVLDEGVTVDALFSQLKSKKCFRKKAATLMLDQRSFAGLGNYLRSEILFIAGIHPDDRPCDLSEEKLHTWAQCIKQVTVQAYETGGVTVPKDIAAAGKRRGEPRRTWRHYAFCRNERPCLQCSTLIVRLRYGGRRLDHCPNCQMAHR
;
A
#
# COMPACT_ATOMS: atom_id res chain seq x y z
N MET A 1 19.19 -16.14 -0.22
CA MET A 1 18.01 -16.77 -0.85
C MET A 1 18.37 -17.06 -2.30
N ARG A 2 18.43 -18.33 -2.72
CA ARG A 2 18.83 -18.73 -4.08
C ARG A 2 17.63 -18.50 -5.00
N ARG A 3 17.76 -17.63 -6.01
CA ARG A 3 16.69 -17.40 -6.98
C ARG A 3 16.65 -18.58 -7.95
N THR A 4 15.47 -19.15 -8.17
CA THR A 4 15.25 -20.26 -9.11
C THR A 4 14.41 -19.77 -10.29
N LEU A 5 14.79 -20.10 -11.53
CA LEU A 5 13.99 -19.78 -12.72
C LEU A 5 12.73 -20.65 -12.72
N ARG A 6 11.56 -20.07 -12.99
CA ARG A 6 10.27 -20.78 -12.95
C ARG A 6 9.53 -20.76 -14.27
N ALA A 7 9.59 -19.65 -15.00
CA ALA A 7 9.06 -19.54 -16.35
C ALA A 7 9.92 -18.57 -17.16
N GLU A 8 9.97 -18.81 -18.47
CA GLU A 8 10.63 -17.94 -19.44
C GLU A 8 9.72 -17.80 -20.66
N LEU A 9 9.50 -16.57 -21.10
CA LEU A 9 8.74 -16.23 -22.30
C LEU A 9 9.71 -15.59 -23.30
N CYS A 10 9.97 -16.29 -24.40
CA CYS A 10 10.94 -15.88 -25.41
C CYS A 10 10.26 -15.37 -26.68
N THR A 11 10.85 -14.33 -27.25
CA THR A 11 10.69 -13.90 -28.64
C THR A 11 12.04 -14.05 -29.35
N GLU A 12 12.13 -13.80 -30.64
CA GLU A 12 13.41 -13.84 -31.37
C GLU A 12 14.47 -12.89 -30.79
N LYS A 13 14.05 -11.78 -30.17
CA LYS A 13 14.96 -10.71 -29.72
C LYS A 13 15.04 -10.54 -28.20
N HIS A 14 14.06 -11.05 -27.46
CA HIS A 14 13.93 -10.78 -26.02
C HIS A 14 13.43 -12.01 -25.26
N ALA A 15 13.82 -12.09 -23.99
CA ALA A 15 13.30 -13.07 -23.04
C ALA A 15 12.83 -12.38 -21.75
N VAL A 16 11.63 -12.71 -21.29
CA VAL A 16 11.09 -12.35 -19.98
C VAL A 16 11.22 -13.56 -19.06
N ARG A 17 11.96 -13.41 -17.95
CA ARG A 17 12.23 -14.49 -17.00
C ARG A 17 11.56 -14.24 -15.66
N LEU A 18 10.68 -15.15 -15.27
CA LEU A 18 10.04 -15.15 -13.96
C LEU A 18 10.84 -16.03 -13.00
N TRP A 19 11.38 -15.40 -11.95
CA TRP A 19 12.20 -16.07 -10.96
C TRP A 19 11.46 -16.22 -9.64
N SER A 20 11.49 -17.43 -9.08
CA SER A 20 11.11 -17.75 -7.69
C SER A 20 9.64 -17.51 -7.33
N ALA A 21 8.78 -17.25 -8.32
CA ALA A 21 7.33 -17.30 -8.13
C ALA A 21 6.92 -18.68 -7.60
N THR A 22 5.93 -18.69 -6.71
CA THR A 22 5.35 -19.92 -6.13
C THR A 22 4.28 -20.50 -7.03
N ASP A 23 3.41 -19.63 -7.55
CA ASP A 23 2.21 -20.00 -8.28
C ASP A 23 2.29 -19.41 -9.69
N ILE A 24 2.12 -20.27 -10.70
CA ILE A 24 2.12 -19.93 -12.12
C ILE A 24 1.03 -20.78 -12.77
N ASP A 25 -0.05 -20.15 -13.19
CA ASP A 25 -1.17 -20.81 -13.86
C ASP A 25 -1.27 -20.32 -15.30
N LEU A 26 -1.52 -21.25 -16.24
CA LEU A 26 -1.92 -20.93 -17.60
C LEU A 26 -3.40 -21.28 -17.75
N ILE A 27 -4.22 -20.27 -18.00
CA ILE A 27 -5.68 -20.43 -18.10
C ILE A 27 -6.19 -19.84 -19.42
N PRO A 28 -7.28 -20.38 -19.98
CA PRO A 28 -7.99 -19.72 -21.07
C PRO A 28 -8.49 -18.33 -20.64
N THR A 29 -8.42 -17.34 -21.54
CA THR A 29 -8.90 -15.96 -21.24
C THR A 29 -10.35 -15.93 -20.79
N ALA A 30 -11.21 -16.79 -21.36
CA ALA A 30 -12.63 -16.87 -20.98
C ALA A 30 -12.84 -17.37 -19.52
N GLU A 31 -11.87 -18.07 -18.95
CA GLU A 31 -11.93 -18.62 -17.59
C GLU A 31 -11.28 -17.70 -16.54
N GLU A 32 -10.63 -16.61 -16.96
CA GLU A 32 -9.99 -15.65 -16.04
C GLU A 32 -10.92 -15.15 -14.93
N PRO A 33 -12.19 -14.77 -15.21
CA PRO A 33 -13.12 -14.33 -14.15
C PRO A 33 -13.48 -15.44 -13.16
N LEU A 34 -13.28 -16.71 -13.51
CA LEU A 34 -13.57 -17.87 -12.67
C LEU A 34 -12.37 -18.28 -11.80
N HIS A 35 -11.18 -17.72 -12.06
CA HIS A 35 -9.98 -18.06 -11.30
C HIS A 35 -10.17 -17.73 -9.81
N SER A 36 -9.93 -18.72 -8.96
CA SER A 36 -10.31 -18.66 -7.54
C SER A 36 -9.62 -17.53 -6.76
N PHE A 37 -8.47 -17.05 -7.21
CA PHE A 37 -7.79 -15.90 -6.63
C PHE A 37 -8.33 -14.58 -7.20
N LEU A 38 -8.42 -14.47 -8.53
CA LEU A 38 -8.84 -13.24 -9.22
C LEU A 38 -10.30 -12.88 -8.89
N ALA A 39 -11.19 -13.87 -8.88
CA ALA A 39 -12.61 -13.71 -8.56
C ALA A 39 -12.88 -13.17 -7.14
N ARG A 40 -11.89 -13.22 -6.25
CA ARG A 40 -12.00 -12.80 -4.84
C ARG A 40 -11.34 -11.45 -4.57
N LEU A 41 -10.72 -10.84 -5.57
CA LEU A 41 -10.11 -9.53 -5.44
C LEU A 41 -11.15 -8.49 -5.04
N GLY A 42 -10.71 -7.53 -4.23
CA GLY A 42 -11.49 -6.33 -3.93
C GLY A 42 -11.45 -5.36 -5.11
N PRO A 43 -12.08 -4.18 -4.96
CA PRO A 43 -11.95 -3.11 -5.94
C PRO A 43 -10.47 -2.78 -6.19
N ASP A 44 -10.08 -2.65 -7.46
CA ASP A 44 -8.80 -2.07 -7.83
C ASP A 44 -8.83 -0.57 -7.53
N VAL A 45 -7.95 -0.11 -6.65
CA VAL A 45 -7.93 1.29 -6.21
C VAL A 45 -7.57 2.24 -7.36
N LEU A 46 -6.85 1.78 -8.40
CA LEU A 46 -6.49 2.59 -9.56
C LEU A 46 -7.60 2.67 -10.62
N ASP A 47 -8.58 1.78 -10.59
CA ASP A 47 -9.71 1.82 -11.52
C ASP A 47 -10.47 3.17 -11.39
N GLU A 48 -10.72 3.83 -12.52
CA GLU A 48 -11.40 5.13 -12.59
C GLU A 48 -12.83 5.06 -12.03
N GLY A 49 -13.51 3.92 -12.17
CA GLY A 49 -14.83 3.65 -11.61
C GLY A 49 -14.85 3.46 -10.09
N VAL A 50 -13.69 3.24 -9.46
CA VAL A 50 -13.59 3.11 -8.00
C VAL A 50 -13.43 4.48 -7.37
N THR A 51 -14.55 5.02 -6.90
CA THR A 51 -14.66 6.34 -6.26
C THR A 51 -14.26 6.31 -4.78
N VAL A 52 -14.03 7.49 -4.20
CA VAL A 52 -13.80 7.64 -2.75
C VAL A 52 -14.99 7.10 -1.94
N ASP A 53 -16.22 7.37 -2.37
CA ASP A 53 -17.43 6.89 -1.68
C ASP A 53 -17.56 5.36 -1.70
N ALA A 54 -17.13 4.73 -2.80
CA ALA A 54 -17.07 3.27 -2.89
C ALA A 54 -16.04 2.70 -1.90
N LEU A 55 -14.86 3.32 -1.79
CA LEU A 55 -13.82 2.91 -0.83
C LEU A 55 -14.26 3.14 0.62
N PHE A 56 -14.94 4.26 0.88
CA PHE A 56 -15.53 4.57 2.18
C PHE A 56 -16.59 3.53 2.58
N SER A 57 -17.50 3.20 1.66
CA SER A 57 -18.49 2.13 1.85
C SER A 57 -17.82 0.78 2.08
N GLN A 58 -16.74 0.49 1.35
CA GLN A 58 -15.95 -0.72 1.53
C GLN A 58 -15.28 -0.81 2.91
N LEU A 59 -14.79 0.29 3.48
CA LEU A 59 -14.26 0.35 4.85
C LEU A 59 -15.35 0.02 5.89
N LYS A 60 -16.60 0.43 5.65
CA LYS A 60 -17.76 0.15 6.50
C LYS A 60 -18.34 -1.26 6.32
N SER A 61 -17.91 -2.00 5.29
CA SER A 61 -18.39 -3.37 5.04
C SER A 61 -18.05 -4.32 6.18
N LYS A 62 -18.89 -5.35 6.41
CA LYS A 62 -18.64 -6.39 7.45
C LYS A 62 -17.26 -7.06 7.31
N LYS A 63 -16.74 -7.15 6.08
CA LYS A 63 -15.42 -7.71 5.76
C LYS A 63 -14.26 -6.87 6.26
N CYS A 64 -14.42 -5.55 6.32
CA CYS A 64 -13.36 -4.60 6.65
C CYS A 64 -13.51 -4.03 8.06
N PHE A 65 -14.75 -3.82 8.51
CA PHE A 65 -15.09 -2.94 9.63
C PHE A 65 -14.34 -3.23 10.95
N ARG A 66 -14.00 -4.51 11.21
CA ARG A 66 -13.29 -4.95 12.42
C ARG A 66 -11.83 -5.34 12.21
N LYS A 67 -11.30 -5.23 10.99
CA LYS A 67 -9.90 -5.57 10.70
C LYS A 67 -8.98 -4.40 11.05
N LYS A 68 -7.84 -4.70 11.68
CA LYS A 68 -6.79 -3.72 11.93
C LYS A 68 -6.30 -3.10 10.62
N ALA A 69 -6.06 -1.80 10.62
CA ALA A 69 -5.63 -1.02 9.47
C ALA A 69 -4.39 -1.62 8.79
N ALA A 70 -3.40 -2.04 9.58
CA ALA A 70 -2.17 -2.66 9.07
C ALA A 70 -2.43 -3.95 8.28
N THR A 71 -3.41 -4.76 8.67
CA THR A 71 -3.78 -6.00 7.98
C THR A 71 -4.70 -5.70 6.80
N LEU A 72 -5.67 -4.83 7.01
CA LEU A 72 -6.69 -4.46 6.02
C LEU A 72 -6.06 -3.90 4.73
N MET A 73 -5.05 -3.03 4.84
CA MET A 73 -4.37 -2.42 3.70
C MET A 73 -3.51 -3.38 2.86
N LEU A 74 -3.35 -4.64 3.28
CA LEU A 74 -2.71 -5.69 2.46
C LEU A 74 -3.67 -6.81 2.06
N ASP A 75 -4.93 -6.75 2.51
CA ASP A 75 -5.93 -7.72 2.13
C ASP A 75 -6.40 -7.42 0.70
N GLN A 76 -5.87 -8.16 -0.27
CA GLN A 76 -6.21 -8.01 -1.69
C GLN A 76 -7.69 -8.25 -1.97
N ARG A 77 -8.42 -8.93 -1.06
CA ARG A 77 -9.86 -9.09 -1.18
C ARG A 77 -10.60 -7.83 -0.74
N SER A 78 -10.00 -7.01 0.11
CA SER A 78 -10.59 -5.73 0.54
C SER A 78 -10.24 -4.60 -0.41
N PHE A 79 -8.97 -4.51 -0.82
CA PHE A 79 -8.46 -3.51 -1.76
C PHE A 79 -7.37 -4.15 -2.62
N ALA A 80 -7.61 -4.29 -3.92
CA ALA A 80 -6.63 -4.84 -4.83
C ALA A 80 -5.57 -3.79 -5.20
N GLY A 81 -4.35 -4.24 -5.48
CA GLY A 81 -3.24 -3.39 -5.91
C GLY A 81 -2.46 -2.71 -4.77
N LEU A 82 -2.97 -2.72 -3.54
CA LEU A 82 -2.25 -2.14 -2.40
C LEU A 82 -1.07 -3.02 -1.95
N GLY A 83 0.11 -2.40 -1.90
CA GLY A 83 1.36 -3.02 -1.49
C GLY A 83 1.90 -2.49 -0.15
N ASN A 84 3.04 -3.05 0.29
CA ASN A 84 3.59 -2.77 1.61
C ASN A 84 4.02 -1.31 1.83
N TYR A 85 4.57 -0.66 0.80
CA TYR A 85 4.94 0.75 0.90
C TYR A 85 3.69 1.63 0.91
N LEU A 86 2.71 1.38 0.01
CA LEU A 86 1.45 2.11 -0.02
C LEU A 86 0.71 2.02 1.31
N ARG A 87 0.65 0.84 1.94
CA ARG A 87 0.10 0.71 3.29
C ARG A 87 0.73 1.70 4.28
N SER A 88 2.07 1.80 4.31
CA SER A 88 2.75 2.68 5.27
C SER A 88 2.42 4.16 4.98
N GLU A 89 2.42 4.53 3.70
CA GLU A 89 2.18 5.90 3.26
C GLU A 89 0.72 6.33 3.41
N ILE A 90 -0.24 5.48 3.03
CA ILE A 90 -1.67 5.73 3.19
C ILE A 90 -2.01 5.94 4.66
N LEU A 91 -1.56 5.04 5.55
CA LEU A 91 -1.84 5.15 6.98
C LEU A 91 -1.15 6.37 7.60
N PHE A 92 0.04 6.73 7.14
CA PHE A 92 0.73 7.93 7.59
C PHE A 92 -0.02 9.20 7.20
N ILE A 93 -0.38 9.35 5.92
CA ILE A 93 -1.05 10.55 5.39
C ILE A 93 -2.47 10.66 5.98
N ALA A 94 -3.17 9.54 6.15
CA ALA A 94 -4.46 9.52 6.82
C ALA A 94 -4.36 9.77 8.34
N GLY A 95 -3.16 9.73 8.92
CA GLY A 95 -2.94 9.83 10.37
C GLY A 95 -3.66 8.73 11.13
N ILE A 96 -3.55 7.48 10.68
CA ILE A 96 -4.22 6.31 11.26
C ILE A 96 -3.18 5.40 11.90
N HIS A 97 -3.43 5.00 13.15
CA HIS A 97 -2.56 4.07 13.85
C HIS A 97 -2.71 2.66 13.25
N PRO A 98 -1.60 1.90 13.08
CA PRO A 98 -1.63 0.55 12.52
C PRO A 98 -2.64 -0.44 13.13
N ASP A 99 -2.95 -0.28 14.42
CA ASP A 99 -3.91 -1.11 15.15
C ASP A 99 -5.35 -0.58 15.16
N ASP A 100 -5.60 0.63 14.66
CA ASP A 100 -6.97 1.15 14.54
C ASP A 100 -7.78 0.25 13.60
N ARG A 101 -9.08 0.13 13.87
CA ARG A 101 -10.03 -0.56 12.99
C ARG A 101 -11.04 0.46 12.48
N PRO A 102 -11.68 0.24 11.32
CA PRO A 102 -12.71 1.16 10.86
C PRO A 102 -13.82 1.41 11.89
N CYS A 103 -14.15 0.43 12.74
CA CYS A 103 -15.13 0.57 13.82
C CYS A 103 -14.69 1.48 14.98
N ASP A 104 -13.41 1.82 15.08
CA ASP A 104 -12.85 2.67 16.13
C ASP A 104 -12.77 4.15 15.68
N LEU A 105 -13.12 4.44 14.42
CA LEU A 105 -12.92 5.74 13.79
C LEU A 105 -14.24 6.48 13.60
N SER A 106 -14.19 7.81 13.68
CA SER A 106 -15.32 8.66 13.27
C SER A 106 -15.59 8.53 11.78
N GLU A 107 -16.81 8.88 11.37
CA GLU A 107 -17.21 8.86 9.97
C GLU A 107 -16.34 9.78 9.10
N GLU A 108 -16.02 10.97 9.60
CA GLU A 108 -15.09 11.90 8.96
C GLU A 108 -13.71 11.26 8.76
N LYS A 109 -13.18 10.60 9.79
CA LYS A 109 -11.86 9.96 9.72
C LYS A 109 -11.83 8.79 8.75
N LEU A 110 -12.92 8.01 8.67
CA LEU A 110 -13.09 6.97 7.66
C LEU A 110 -13.12 7.54 6.24
N HIS A 111 -13.80 8.67 6.06
CA HIS A 111 -13.83 9.36 4.77
C HIS A 111 -12.44 9.87 4.38
N THR A 112 -11.70 10.49 5.32
CA THR A 112 -10.30 10.86 5.11
C THR A 112 -9.43 9.65 4.74
N TRP A 113 -9.64 8.51 5.39
CA TRP A 113 -8.92 7.27 5.04
C TRP A 113 -9.22 6.85 3.60
N ALA A 114 -10.48 6.83 3.20
CA ALA A 114 -10.88 6.47 1.83
C ALA A 114 -10.27 7.42 0.79
N GLN A 115 -10.26 8.72 1.06
CA GLN A 115 -9.58 9.72 0.22
C GLN A 115 -8.08 9.42 0.11
N CYS A 116 -7.41 9.15 1.23
CA CYS A 116 -5.98 8.83 1.26
C CYS A 116 -5.67 7.53 0.51
N ILE A 117 -6.52 6.51 0.61
CA ILE A 117 -6.38 5.26 -0.16
C ILE A 117 -6.34 5.58 -1.66
N LYS A 118 -7.28 6.37 -2.17
CA LYS A 118 -7.33 6.74 -3.60
C LYS A 118 -6.15 7.63 -4.00
N GLN A 119 -6.01 8.77 -3.33
CA GLN A 119 -5.07 9.84 -3.72
C GLN A 119 -3.61 9.37 -3.68
N VAL A 120 -3.20 8.70 -2.60
CA VAL A 120 -1.81 8.23 -2.46
C VAL A 120 -1.49 7.15 -3.49
N THR A 121 -2.45 6.29 -3.80
CA THR A 121 -2.28 5.22 -4.80
C THR A 121 -2.15 5.81 -6.20
N VAL A 122 -3.04 6.73 -6.59
CA VAL A 122 -2.98 7.44 -7.88
C VAL A 122 -1.68 8.24 -8.00
N GLN A 123 -1.34 9.05 -6.99
CA GLN A 123 -0.08 9.80 -6.97
C GLN A 123 1.13 8.88 -7.14
N ALA A 124 1.15 7.75 -6.42
CA ALA A 124 2.25 6.80 -6.53
C ALA A 124 2.31 6.15 -7.91
N TYR A 125 1.17 5.90 -8.57
CA TYR A 125 1.16 5.39 -9.94
C TYR A 125 1.75 6.40 -10.93
N GLU A 126 1.25 7.64 -10.92
CA GLU A 126 1.65 8.70 -11.85
C GLU A 126 3.11 9.14 -11.69
N THR A 127 3.64 9.09 -10.47
CA THR A 127 4.99 9.61 -10.16
C THR A 127 6.06 8.52 -10.06
N GLY A 128 5.73 7.27 -10.41
CA GLY A 128 6.64 6.14 -10.24
C GLY A 128 7.00 5.87 -8.76
N GLY A 129 6.03 6.04 -7.87
CA GLY A 129 6.07 5.68 -6.46
C GLY A 129 6.62 6.77 -5.54
N VAL A 130 6.47 8.06 -5.89
CA VAL A 130 6.82 9.19 -5.03
C VAL A 130 5.57 9.69 -4.31
N THR A 131 5.57 9.61 -2.99
CA THR A 131 4.41 9.96 -2.14
C THR A 131 4.61 11.28 -1.37
N VAL A 132 5.80 11.88 -1.44
CA VAL A 132 6.09 13.21 -0.90
C VAL A 132 6.04 14.31 -1.98
N PRO A 133 5.82 15.58 -1.60
CA PRO A 133 6.01 16.74 -2.47
C PRO A 133 7.37 16.78 -3.19
N LYS A 134 7.41 17.42 -4.37
CA LYS A 134 8.59 17.45 -5.25
C LYS A 134 9.80 18.11 -4.60
N ASP A 135 9.59 19.17 -3.82
CA ASP A 135 10.60 19.91 -3.07
C ASP A 135 11.20 19.07 -1.94
N ILE A 136 10.37 18.33 -1.19
CA ILE A 136 10.82 17.37 -0.17
C ILE A 136 11.65 16.26 -0.80
N ALA A 137 11.19 15.67 -1.91
CA ALA A 137 11.94 14.68 -2.67
C ALA A 137 13.30 15.24 -3.15
N ALA A 138 13.32 16.46 -3.68
CA ALA A 138 14.55 17.12 -4.14
C ALA A 138 15.53 17.39 -2.98
N ALA A 139 15.03 17.82 -1.83
CA ALA A 139 15.84 18.02 -0.63
C ALA A 139 16.47 16.70 -0.14
N GLY A 140 15.70 15.61 -0.12
CA GLY A 140 16.22 14.28 0.21
C GLY A 140 17.30 13.79 -0.76
N LYS A 141 17.11 14.03 -2.07
CA LYS A 141 18.15 13.74 -3.09
C LYS A 141 19.43 14.53 -2.83
N ARG A 142 19.35 15.83 -2.54
CA ARG A 142 20.51 16.68 -2.22
C ARG A 142 21.27 16.22 -0.98
N ARG A 143 20.58 15.62 0.00
CA ARG A 143 21.21 15.00 1.18
C ARG A 143 21.81 13.62 0.92
N GLY A 144 21.76 13.10 -0.31
CA GLY A 144 22.26 11.76 -0.64
C GLY A 144 21.40 10.63 -0.07
N GLU A 145 20.13 10.88 0.27
CA GLU A 145 19.24 9.79 0.69
C GLU A 145 19.03 8.79 -0.46
N PRO A 146 18.87 7.48 -0.19
CA PRO A 146 18.57 6.52 -1.24
C PRO A 146 17.14 6.73 -1.76
N ARG A 147 16.89 6.36 -3.02
CA ARG A 147 15.56 6.51 -3.66
C ARG A 147 14.40 5.95 -2.87
N ARG A 148 14.59 4.78 -2.25
CA ARG A 148 13.59 4.15 -1.40
C ARG A 148 13.20 4.96 -0.16
N THR A 149 13.99 5.97 0.23
CA THR A 149 13.81 6.75 1.46
C THR A 149 13.37 8.19 1.19
N TRP A 150 13.96 8.90 0.21
CA TRP A 150 13.57 10.29 -0.05
C TRP A 150 12.18 10.44 -0.68
N ARG A 151 11.64 9.36 -1.26
CA ARG A 151 10.37 9.40 -1.99
C ARG A 151 9.13 9.19 -1.10
N HIS A 152 9.33 8.95 0.19
CA HIS A 152 8.29 8.52 1.13
C HIS A 152 8.25 9.39 2.39
N TYR A 153 7.10 9.44 3.04
CA TYR A 153 6.92 10.06 4.35
C TYR A 153 7.35 9.13 5.49
N ALA A 154 7.01 7.84 5.40
CA ALA A 154 7.25 6.85 6.45
C ALA A 154 8.00 5.60 5.95
N PHE A 155 7.64 5.05 4.79
CA PHE A 155 8.22 3.78 4.32
C PHE A 155 9.73 3.88 4.07
N CYS A 156 10.50 2.90 4.59
CA CYS A 156 11.96 2.90 4.55
C CYS A 156 12.59 4.15 5.20
N ARG A 157 11.90 4.71 6.20
CA ARG A 157 12.37 5.84 7.02
C ARG A 157 12.46 5.53 8.51
N ASN A 158 12.37 4.26 8.91
CA ASN A 158 12.63 3.84 10.29
C ASN A 158 13.92 4.49 10.85
N GLU A 159 13.87 4.91 12.12
CA GLU A 159 14.97 5.58 12.84
C GLU A 159 15.38 6.94 12.24
N ARG A 160 14.57 7.51 11.34
CA ARG A 160 14.73 8.88 10.84
C ARG A 160 13.66 9.79 11.40
N PRO A 161 13.95 11.09 11.57
CA PRO A 161 12.94 12.08 11.91
C PRO A 161 11.78 12.06 10.90
N CYS A 162 10.56 12.03 11.43
CA CYS A 162 9.34 12.24 10.66
C CYS A 162 9.40 13.60 9.97
N LEU A 163 9.00 13.65 8.71
CA LEU A 163 9.02 14.88 7.91
C LEU A 163 7.95 15.90 8.34
N GLN A 164 7.02 15.51 9.21
CA GLN A 164 5.93 16.36 9.71
C GLN A 164 6.18 16.86 11.15
N CYS A 165 6.70 16.01 12.04
CA CYS A 165 6.83 16.33 13.47
C CYS A 165 8.19 16.02 14.09
N SER A 166 9.18 15.60 13.28
CA SER A 166 10.53 15.25 13.72
C SER A 166 10.66 14.04 14.68
N THR A 167 9.57 13.49 15.20
CA THR A 167 9.58 12.24 15.98
C THR A 167 10.15 11.10 15.13
N LEU A 168 10.95 10.22 15.72
CA LEU A 168 11.53 9.09 14.99
C LEU A 168 10.45 8.12 14.48
N ILE A 169 10.55 7.75 13.20
CA ILE A 169 9.71 6.71 12.60
C ILE A 169 10.09 5.35 13.20
N VAL A 170 9.09 4.60 13.66
CA VAL A 170 9.25 3.26 14.24
C VAL A 170 8.86 2.21 13.21
N ARG A 171 9.56 1.06 13.23
CA ARG A 171 9.23 -0.11 12.41
C ARG A 171 8.54 -1.19 13.23
N LEU A 172 7.34 -1.55 12.82
CA LEU A 172 6.55 -2.67 13.33
C LEU A 172 6.57 -3.86 12.35
N ARG A 173 6.04 -5.00 12.81
CA ARG A 173 5.82 -6.19 11.99
C ARG A 173 4.40 -6.72 12.13
N TYR A 174 3.74 -6.89 10.99
CA TYR A 174 2.40 -7.47 10.88
C TYR A 174 2.44 -8.61 9.86
N GLY A 175 2.11 -9.84 10.27
CA GLY A 175 2.14 -11.02 9.39
C GLY A 175 3.50 -11.21 8.71
N GLY A 176 4.60 -10.98 9.44
CA GLY A 176 5.97 -11.06 8.91
C GLY A 176 6.43 -9.86 8.04
N ARG A 177 5.51 -8.98 7.63
CA ARG A 177 5.81 -7.80 6.79
C ARG A 177 6.06 -6.55 7.62
N ARG A 178 7.06 -5.78 7.22
CA ARG A 178 7.48 -4.54 7.89
C ARG A 178 6.46 -3.42 7.64
N LEU A 179 6.20 -2.60 8.65
CA LEU A 179 5.38 -1.40 8.56
C LEU A 179 6.12 -0.28 9.28
N ASP A 180 6.39 0.82 8.59
CA ASP A 180 7.03 1.99 9.20
C ASP A 180 5.93 3.03 9.51
N HIS A 181 5.90 3.56 10.73
CA HIS A 181 4.88 4.52 11.17
C HIS A 181 5.47 5.57 12.12
N CYS A 182 4.83 6.74 12.19
CA CYS A 182 5.19 7.80 13.13
C CYS A 182 4.31 7.70 14.38
N PRO A 183 4.86 7.48 15.59
CA PRO A 183 4.04 7.34 16.80
C PRO A 183 3.34 8.66 17.21
N ASN A 184 3.87 9.81 16.80
CA ASN A 184 3.29 11.11 17.11
C ASN A 184 2.22 11.54 16.08
N CYS A 185 2.42 11.29 14.78
CA CYS A 185 1.44 11.66 13.75
C CYS A 185 0.29 10.63 13.62
N GLN A 186 0.50 9.40 14.09
CA GLN A 186 -0.46 8.32 13.99
C GLN A 186 -0.81 7.81 15.38
N MET A 187 -1.37 8.69 16.22
CA MET A 187 -1.87 8.32 17.54
C MET A 187 -3.07 7.37 17.41
N ALA A 188 -3.21 6.44 18.36
CA ALA A 188 -4.34 5.51 18.37
C ALA A 188 -5.65 6.23 18.73
N HIS A 189 -6.74 5.90 18.04
CA HIS A 189 -8.05 6.57 18.17
C HIS A 189 -8.97 5.88 19.21
N ARG A 190 -8.39 5.28 20.26
CA ARG A 190 -9.14 4.52 21.27
C ARG A 190 -10.03 5.40 22.13
#